data_AF-A0A6L7TNS0-F1
#
_entry.id   AF-A0A6L7TNS0-F1
#
_cell.length_a   1.000
_cell.length_b   1.000
_cell.length_c   1.000
_cell.angle_alpha   90.00
_cell.angle_beta   90.00
_cell.angle_gamma   90.00
#
_symmetry.space_group_name_H-M   'P 1'
#
loop_
_entity.id
_entity.type
_entity.pdbx_description
1 polymer ?
#
loop_
_entity_poly.entity_id
_entity_poly.type
_entity_poly.pdbx_seq_one_letter_code
_entity_poly.pdbx_strand_id
1 'polypeptide(L)'
;LYSFFVADEPPVPEWPYTPPRAPEAIETLVQAYFDNDYNIGPVLRVLFNSDFFKAEDVRYTKVKSPVELVAGVLRLTGEFDRPRYEILDRFNQATFMGQYLNNPPSVEGWHQGTDWLDSGTLVERINFASQQIGDADKPGIQAMIGRISAGLGEATSPERLVDACLEEVGSLEVDESTRRTLVNFSAHGLSQKSGQGSNTDRQHIADVLQMVAATQEFQRS
;
A
#
# COMPACT_ATOMS: atom_id res chain seq x y z
N LEU A 1 1.17 -1.90 20.16
CA LEU A 1 1.32 -3.10 19.29
C LEU A 1 0.10 -3.30 18.41
N TYR A 2 -1.09 -3.47 18.97
CA TYR A 2 -2.33 -3.58 18.20
C TYR A 2 -2.52 -2.42 17.21
N SER A 3 -2.54 -1.18 17.71
CA SER A 3 -2.62 0.07 16.91
C SER A 3 -1.63 0.11 15.72
N PHE A 4 -0.42 -0.43 15.91
CA PHE A 4 0.63 -0.35 14.91
C PHE A 4 0.54 -1.46 13.85
N PHE A 5 0.09 -2.66 14.21
CA PHE A 5 0.13 -3.84 13.32
C PHE A 5 -1.23 -4.29 12.80
N VAL A 6 -2.33 -3.95 13.49
CA VAL A 6 -3.66 -4.49 13.18
C VAL A 6 -4.54 -3.40 12.59
N ALA A 7 -4.89 -2.39 13.38
CA ALA A 7 -5.79 -1.32 12.97
C ALA A 7 -5.61 -0.09 13.88
N ASP A 8 -5.90 1.10 13.36
CA ASP A 8 -5.89 2.33 14.15
C ASP A 8 -6.83 2.22 15.35
N GLU A 9 -6.28 2.54 16.53
CA GLU A 9 -6.87 2.32 17.85
C GLU A 9 -6.82 3.63 18.63
N PRO A 10 -7.89 4.05 19.35
CA PRO A 10 -7.83 5.19 20.24
C PRO A 10 -6.66 5.06 21.23
N PRO A 11 -5.91 6.13 21.49
CA PRO A 11 -4.78 6.07 22.41
C PRO A 11 -5.30 5.74 23.83
N VAL A 12 -4.50 5.00 24.60
CA VAL A 12 -4.89 4.51 25.96
C VAL A 12 -5.49 5.61 26.87
N PRO A 13 -4.98 6.86 26.89
CA PRO A 13 -5.59 7.94 27.67
C PRO A 13 -7.03 8.30 27.29
N GLU A 14 -7.47 7.99 26.06
CA GLU A 14 -8.84 8.26 25.57
C GLU A 14 -9.83 7.14 25.88
N TRP A 15 -9.37 5.95 26.32
CA TRP A 15 -10.21 4.80 26.61
C TRP A 15 -11.38 5.05 27.60
N PRO A 16 -11.28 5.98 28.58
CA PRO A 16 -12.43 6.35 29.41
C PRO A 16 -13.61 6.98 28.65
N TYR A 17 -13.35 7.56 27.47
CA TYR A 17 -14.34 8.27 26.66
C TYR A 17 -14.67 7.53 25.36
N THR A 18 -13.68 6.84 24.79
CA THR A 18 -13.82 6.05 23.56
C THR A 18 -13.24 4.66 23.82
N PRO A 19 -14.09 3.64 24.03
CA PRO A 19 -13.64 2.29 24.31
C PRO A 19 -12.71 1.75 23.23
N PRO A 20 -11.80 0.82 23.58
CA PRO A 20 -10.97 0.20 22.58
C PRO A 20 -11.80 -0.56 21.54
N ARG A 21 -11.34 -0.59 20.28
CA ARG A 21 -12.05 -1.22 19.16
C ARG A 21 -12.08 -2.74 19.30
N ALA A 22 -11.01 -3.33 19.83
CA ALA A 22 -10.87 -4.77 19.97
C ALA A 22 -10.39 -5.15 21.38
N PRO A 23 -11.25 -5.00 22.43
CA PRO A 23 -10.87 -5.26 23.81
C PRO A 23 -10.39 -6.70 24.03
N GLU A 24 -11.02 -7.69 23.38
CA GLU A 24 -10.64 -9.11 23.49
C GLU A 24 -9.28 -9.40 22.88
N ALA A 25 -8.97 -8.78 21.73
CA ALA A 25 -7.66 -8.89 21.09
C ALA A 25 -6.57 -8.26 21.96
N ILE A 26 -6.86 -7.09 22.56
CA ILE A 26 -5.95 -6.43 23.50
C ILE A 26 -5.72 -7.30 24.73
N GLU A 27 -6.77 -7.87 25.32
CA GLU A 27 -6.67 -8.75 26.48
C GLU A 27 -5.82 -9.99 26.17
N THR A 28 -6.00 -10.60 25.00
CA THR A 28 -5.17 -11.71 24.52
C THR A 28 -3.68 -11.34 24.47
N LEU A 29 -3.36 -10.15 23.96
CA LEU A 29 -1.98 -9.66 23.89
C LEU A 29 -1.41 -9.31 25.27
N VAL A 30 -2.23 -8.75 26.16
CA VAL A 30 -1.87 -8.44 27.54
C VAL A 30 -1.58 -9.73 28.32
N GLN A 31 -2.41 -10.75 28.17
CA GLN A 31 -2.19 -12.05 28.79
C GLN A 31 -0.87 -12.68 28.30
N ALA A 32 -0.62 -12.67 26.99
CA ALA A 32 0.65 -13.15 26.44
C ALA A 32 1.87 -12.41 27.01
N TYR A 33 1.73 -11.11 27.32
CA TYR A 33 2.80 -10.31 27.91
C TYR A 33 3.10 -10.72 29.35
N PHE A 34 2.07 -10.91 30.18
CA PHE A 34 2.25 -11.32 31.59
C PHE A 34 2.64 -12.79 31.73
N ASP A 35 2.11 -13.69 30.91
CA ASP A 35 2.43 -15.12 30.95
C ASP A 35 3.86 -15.44 30.51
N ASN A 36 4.55 -14.50 29.86
CA ASN A 36 5.91 -14.68 29.35
C ASN A 36 6.91 -13.67 29.96
N ASP A 37 6.74 -13.33 31.23
CA ASP A 37 7.68 -12.47 31.98
C ASP A 37 7.99 -11.15 31.26
N TYR A 38 6.97 -10.49 30.73
CA TYR A 38 7.08 -9.19 30.05
C TYR A 38 7.89 -9.24 28.74
N ASN A 39 8.03 -10.42 28.13
CA ASN A 39 8.75 -10.55 26.86
C ASN A 39 7.85 -10.17 25.67
N ILE A 40 8.30 -9.21 24.87
CA ILE A 40 7.58 -8.75 23.67
C ILE A 40 7.60 -9.79 22.53
N GLY A 41 8.62 -10.65 22.47
CA GLY A 41 8.74 -11.67 21.42
C GLY A 41 7.52 -12.62 21.36
N PRO A 42 7.11 -13.23 22.49
CA PRO A 42 5.87 -14.01 22.57
C PRO A 42 4.61 -13.21 22.22
N VAL A 43 4.50 -11.96 22.64
CA VAL A 43 3.35 -11.09 22.29
C VAL A 43 3.24 -10.88 20.79
N LEU A 44 4.35 -10.58 20.11
CA LEU A 44 4.39 -10.45 18.66
C LEU A 44 4.05 -11.77 17.96
N ARG A 45 4.51 -12.91 18.49
CA ARG A 45 4.15 -14.22 17.96
C ARG A 45 2.64 -14.47 18.06
N VAL A 46 2.02 -14.15 19.19
CA VAL A 46 0.57 -14.27 19.37
C VAL A 46 -0.16 -13.34 18.40
N LEU A 47 0.27 -12.07 18.31
CA LEU A 47 -0.31 -11.08 17.41
C LEU A 47 -0.31 -11.55 15.96
N PHE A 48 0.85 -11.92 15.41
CA PHE A 48 0.94 -12.29 13.98
C PHE A 48 0.30 -13.63 13.63
N ASN A 49 0.00 -14.47 14.64
CA ASN A 49 -0.65 -15.76 14.42
C ASN A 49 -2.15 -15.76 14.78
N SER A 50 -2.68 -14.69 15.37
CA SER A 50 -4.08 -14.62 15.78
C SER A 50 -5.04 -14.50 14.60
N ASP A 51 -6.30 -14.87 14.84
CA ASP A 51 -7.37 -14.72 13.83
C ASP A 51 -7.71 -13.25 13.61
N PHE A 52 -7.70 -12.43 14.67
CA PHE A 52 -7.98 -10.99 14.56
C PHE A 52 -6.94 -10.23 13.71
N PHE A 53 -5.70 -10.71 13.61
CA PHE A 53 -4.70 -10.12 12.72
C PHE A 53 -4.91 -10.51 11.25
N LYS A 54 -5.55 -11.66 11.01
CA LYS A 54 -5.77 -12.23 9.67
C LYS A 54 -7.18 -11.96 9.13
N ALA A 55 -8.04 -11.38 9.96
CA ALA A 55 -9.44 -11.14 9.64
C ALA A 55 -9.57 -10.21 8.43
N GLU A 56 -10.58 -10.44 7.61
CA GLU A 56 -10.78 -9.67 6.37
C GLU A 56 -11.11 -8.21 6.65
N ASP A 57 -11.79 -7.93 7.77
CA ASP A 57 -12.19 -6.60 8.21
C ASP A 57 -11.05 -5.74 8.76
N VAL A 58 -9.88 -6.34 9.07
CA VAL A 58 -8.68 -5.58 9.48
C VAL A 58 -7.75 -5.28 8.30
N ARG A 59 -7.89 -6.00 7.17
CA ARG A 59 -7.05 -5.76 5.98
C ARG A 59 -7.28 -4.36 5.44
N TYR A 60 -6.20 -3.67 5.06
CA TYR A 60 -6.24 -2.32 4.49
C TYR A 60 -6.91 -1.29 5.40
N THR A 61 -7.04 -1.56 6.70
CA THR A 61 -7.60 -0.56 7.64
C THR A 61 -6.56 0.47 8.04
N LYS A 62 -5.28 0.10 8.04
CA LYS A 62 -4.18 0.98 8.41
C LYS A 62 -3.76 1.85 7.23
N VAL A 63 -3.62 3.15 7.47
CA VAL A 63 -3.02 4.05 6.48
C VAL A 63 -1.51 3.90 6.50
N LYS A 64 -0.89 3.63 5.34
CA LYS A 64 0.57 3.57 5.24
C LYS A 64 1.18 4.90 5.66
N SER A 65 2.18 4.88 6.53
CA SER A 65 2.96 6.10 6.78
C SER A 65 3.64 6.57 5.47
N PRO A 66 3.95 7.87 5.31
CA PRO A 66 4.64 8.34 4.11
C PRO A 66 5.91 7.56 3.77
N VAL A 67 6.70 7.19 4.76
CA VAL A 67 7.92 6.40 4.56
C VAL A 67 7.60 4.97 4.15
N GLU A 68 6.55 4.35 4.72
CA GLU A 68 6.08 3.02 4.31
C GLU A 68 5.62 3.00 2.85
N LEU A 69 4.84 4.01 2.45
CA LEU A 69 4.40 4.17 1.06
C LEU A 69 5.60 4.34 0.12
N VAL A 70 6.50 5.27 0.43
CA VAL A 70 7.68 5.55 -0.39
C VAL A 70 8.56 4.31 -0.51
N ALA A 71 8.92 3.67 0.61
CA ALA A 71 9.75 2.47 0.59
C ALA A 71 9.10 1.31 -0.18
N GLY A 72 7.79 1.12 -0.02
CA GLY A 72 7.02 0.10 -0.76
C GLY A 72 7.08 0.32 -2.28
N VAL A 73 6.81 1.54 -2.74
CA VAL A 73 6.86 1.90 -4.15
C VAL A 73 8.27 1.76 -4.73
N LEU A 74 9.30 2.20 -4.00
CA LEU A 74 10.70 2.04 -4.43
C LEU A 74 11.09 0.57 -4.58
N ARG A 75 10.60 -0.29 -3.68
CA ARG A 75 10.80 -1.73 -3.75
C ARG A 75 10.09 -2.35 -4.95
N LEU A 76 8.83 -2.01 -5.19
CA LEU A 76 8.05 -2.50 -6.34
C LEU A 76 8.66 -2.08 -7.67
N THR A 77 9.13 -0.84 -7.74
CA THR A 77 9.69 -0.27 -8.98
C THR A 77 11.16 -0.65 -9.21
N GLY A 78 11.85 -1.16 -8.19
CA GLY A 78 13.26 -1.53 -8.30
C GLY A 78 14.17 -0.35 -8.61
N GLU A 79 13.80 0.86 -8.17
CA GLU A 79 14.53 2.09 -8.48
C GLU A 79 15.96 2.09 -7.90
N PHE A 80 16.12 1.50 -6.72
CA PHE A 80 17.41 1.42 -6.03
C PHE A 80 17.81 -0.04 -5.79
N ASP A 81 18.96 -0.41 -6.35
CA ASP A 81 19.70 -1.67 -6.12
C ASP A 81 20.90 -1.46 -5.19
N ARG A 82 21.28 -0.21 -4.93
CA ARG A 82 22.37 0.24 -4.06
C ARG A 82 22.12 1.67 -3.59
N PRO A 83 22.82 2.16 -2.55
CA PRO A 83 22.74 3.55 -2.12
C PRO A 83 23.20 4.51 -3.23
N ARG A 84 22.41 5.55 -3.51
CA ARG A 84 22.70 6.60 -4.51
C ARG A 84 22.19 7.95 -4.00
N TYR A 85 22.65 9.07 -4.57
CA TYR A 85 22.29 10.41 -4.09
C TYR A 85 20.82 10.77 -4.31
N GLU A 86 20.19 10.18 -5.34
CA GLU A 86 18.78 10.35 -5.70
C GLU A 86 17.83 9.89 -4.57
N ILE A 87 18.34 9.15 -3.57
CA ILE A 87 17.57 8.81 -2.37
C ILE A 87 17.12 10.07 -1.59
N LEU A 88 17.85 11.18 -1.72
CA LEU A 88 17.48 12.46 -1.09
C LEU A 88 16.18 13.03 -1.67
N ASP A 89 15.90 12.78 -2.95
CA ASP A 89 14.62 13.20 -3.55
C ASP A 89 13.47 12.40 -2.94
N ARG A 90 13.67 11.09 -2.70
CA ARG A 90 12.67 10.22 -2.06
C ARG A 90 12.46 10.53 -0.59
N PHE A 91 13.53 10.92 0.09
CA PHE A 91 13.47 11.47 1.43
C PHE A 91 12.59 12.73 1.50
N ASN A 92 12.78 13.65 0.54
CA ASN A 92 11.96 14.87 0.45
C ASN A 92 10.49 14.54 0.12
N GLN A 93 10.22 13.54 -0.72
CA GLN A 93 8.86 13.09 -1.00
C GLN A 93 8.12 12.62 0.26
N ALA A 94 8.77 11.83 1.13
CA ALA A 94 8.18 11.47 2.42
C ALA A 94 7.93 12.70 3.32
N THR A 95 8.81 13.70 3.25
CA THR A 95 8.66 14.97 3.98
C THR A 95 7.46 15.78 3.49
N PHE A 96 7.23 15.87 2.17
CA PHE A 96 6.07 16.56 1.60
C PHE A 96 4.74 15.91 1.96
N MET A 97 4.76 14.61 2.22
CA MET A 97 3.62 13.84 2.71
C MET A 97 3.46 13.88 4.25
N GLY A 98 4.29 14.65 4.96
CA GLY A 98 4.15 14.89 6.41
C GLY A 98 5.12 14.12 7.31
N GLN A 99 6.02 13.28 6.79
CA GLN A 99 6.97 12.51 7.61
C GLN A 99 8.42 12.87 7.31
N TYR A 100 8.92 13.90 7.99
CA TYR A 100 10.34 14.26 7.95
C TYR A 100 11.14 13.31 8.86
N LEU A 101 11.82 12.34 8.24
CA LEU A 101 12.63 11.33 8.94
C LEU A 101 13.68 11.96 9.86
N ASN A 102 13.85 11.38 11.05
CA ASN A 102 14.70 11.86 12.15
C ASN A 102 14.31 13.23 12.74
N ASN A 103 13.14 13.76 12.39
CA ASN A 103 12.63 15.01 12.91
C ASN A 103 11.13 14.89 13.25
N PRO A 104 10.78 14.13 14.31
CA PRO A 104 9.40 14.02 14.75
C PRO A 104 8.86 15.37 15.26
N PRO A 105 7.56 15.65 15.09
CA PRO A 105 6.95 16.91 15.52
C PRO A 105 6.96 17.12 17.04
N SER A 106 6.95 16.03 17.82
CA SER A 106 7.01 16.10 19.29
C SER A 106 7.73 14.88 19.88
N VAL A 107 7.85 14.86 21.22
CA VAL A 107 8.39 13.71 21.97
C VAL A 107 7.54 12.45 21.83
N GLU A 108 6.28 12.56 21.39
CA GLU A 108 5.41 11.42 21.13
C GLU A 108 5.70 10.73 19.79
N GLY A 109 6.55 11.34 18.94
CA GLY A 109 6.84 10.86 17.60
C GLY A 109 5.97 11.53 16.55
N TRP A 110 5.67 10.80 15.47
CA TRP A 110 4.72 11.25 14.45
C TRP A 110 3.31 10.73 14.76
N HIS A 111 2.30 11.52 14.38
CA HIS A 111 0.92 11.07 14.30
C HIS A 111 0.77 9.88 13.34
N GLN A 112 -0.32 9.11 13.45
CA GLN A 112 -0.51 7.86 12.72
C GLN A 112 -1.93 7.78 12.14
N GLY A 113 -2.18 6.76 11.32
CA GLY A 113 -3.51 6.50 10.77
C GLY A 113 -3.99 7.60 9.82
N THR A 114 -5.23 8.05 10.00
CA THR A 114 -5.86 9.05 9.13
C THR A 114 -5.23 10.43 9.20
N ASP A 115 -4.41 10.72 10.21
CA ASP A 115 -3.67 11.98 10.30
C ASP A 115 -2.62 12.13 9.17
N TRP A 116 -2.28 11.04 8.49
CA TRP A 116 -1.49 11.07 7.25
C TRP A 116 -2.29 11.52 6.02
N LEU A 117 -3.60 11.71 6.15
CA LEU A 117 -4.52 12.02 5.05
C LEU A 117 -5.15 13.40 5.27
N ASP A 118 -4.50 14.42 4.74
CA ASP A 118 -5.13 15.71 4.45
C ASP A 118 -5.23 15.91 2.92
N SER A 119 -5.97 16.94 2.49
CA SER A 119 -6.22 17.17 1.06
C SER A 119 -4.94 17.44 0.25
N GLY A 120 -3.90 18.00 0.86
CA GLY A 120 -2.61 18.23 0.20
C GLY A 120 -1.76 16.96 0.18
N THR A 121 -1.59 16.31 1.32
CA THR A 121 -0.77 15.10 1.45
C THR A 121 -1.34 13.94 0.65
N LEU A 122 -2.66 13.79 0.55
CA LEU A 122 -3.28 12.75 -0.29
C LEU A 122 -2.91 12.89 -1.77
N VAL A 123 -2.89 14.12 -2.29
CA VAL A 123 -2.53 14.38 -3.70
C VAL A 123 -1.06 14.02 -3.95
N GLU A 124 -0.14 14.42 -3.06
CA GLU A 124 1.27 14.07 -3.17
C GLU A 124 1.49 12.55 -3.16
N ARG A 125 0.77 11.83 -2.28
CA ARG A 125 0.84 10.37 -2.18
C ARG A 125 0.38 9.68 -3.46
N ILE A 126 -0.77 10.09 -4.01
CA ILE A 126 -1.32 9.54 -5.25
C ILE A 126 -0.39 9.85 -6.42
N ASN A 127 0.10 11.09 -6.53
CA ASN A 127 1.00 11.51 -7.60
C ASN A 127 2.30 10.72 -7.56
N PHE A 128 2.92 10.59 -6.39
CA PHE A 128 4.15 9.82 -6.24
C PHE A 128 3.94 8.35 -6.63
N ALA A 129 2.93 7.68 -6.05
CA ALA A 129 2.66 6.27 -6.34
C ALA A 129 2.38 6.04 -7.83
N SER A 130 1.49 6.84 -8.41
CA SER A 130 1.09 6.75 -9.82
C SER A 130 2.27 7.02 -10.76
N GLN A 131 3.05 8.06 -10.51
CA GLN A 131 4.19 8.41 -11.35
C GLN A 131 5.26 7.32 -11.32
N GLN A 132 5.60 6.80 -10.14
CA GLN A 132 6.66 5.80 -10.04
C GLN A 132 6.22 4.44 -10.59
N ILE A 133 4.96 4.03 -10.40
CA ILE A 133 4.44 2.75 -10.89
C ILE A 133 4.06 2.80 -12.38
N GLY A 134 3.62 3.94 -12.89
CA GLY A 134 3.32 4.15 -14.31
C GLY A 134 4.55 4.30 -15.20
N ASP A 135 5.74 4.46 -14.62
CA ASP A 135 6.98 4.56 -15.37
C ASP A 135 7.45 3.18 -15.87
N ALA A 136 7.10 2.88 -17.13
CA ALA A 136 7.42 1.64 -17.81
C ALA A 136 8.93 1.44 -18.03
N ASP A 137 9.79 2.43 -17.79
CA ASP A 137 11.24 2.30 -17.93
C ASP A 137 11.90 1.78 -16.65
N LYS A 138 11.17 1.75 -15.53
CA LYS A 138 11.72 1.25 -14.27
C LYS A 138 11.89 -0.27 -14.25
N PRO A 139 12.99 -0.80 -13.69
CA PRO A 139 13.28 -2.24 -13.75
C PRO A 139 12.18 -3.13 -13.18
N GLY A 140 11.59 -2.75 -12.05
CA GLY A 140 10.51 -3.50 -11.42
C GLY A 140 9.23 -3.50 -12.24
N ILE A 141 8.89 -2.36 -12.86
CA ILE A 141 7.72 -2.22 -13.72
C ILE A 141 7.90 -2.99 -15.03
N GLN A 142 9.10 -2.95 -15.62
CA GLN A 142 9.44 -3.80 -16.77
C GLN A 142 9.25 -5.29 -16.47
N ALA A 143 9.68 -5.72 -15.28
CA ALA A 143 9.54 -7.10 -14.84
C ALA A 143 8.07 -7.48 -14.63
N MET A 144 7.26 -6.59 -14.02
CA MET A 144 5.81 -6.79 -13.86
C MET A 144 5.12 -6.90 -15.22
N ILE A 145 5.36 -5.94 -16.13
CA ILE A 145 4.78 -5.97 -17.48
C ILE A 145 5.15 -7.27 -18.20
N GLY A 146 6.42 -7.70 -18.13
CA GLY A 146 6.87 -8.96 -18.72
C GLY A 146 6.11 -10.18 -18.18
N ARG A 147 5.86 -10.26 -16.87
CA ARG A 147 5.07 -11.34 -16.25
C ARG A 147 3.60 -11.29 -16.65
N ILE A 148 2.99 -10.11 -16.64
CA ILE A 148 1.59 -9.89 -17.03
C ILE A 148 1.39 -10.29 -18.49
N SER A 149 2.24 -9.80 -19.40
CA SER A 149 2.16 -10.15 -20.82
C SER A 149 2.33 -11.65 -21.07
N ALA A 150 3.22 -12.32 -20.31
CA ALA A 150 3.41 -13.77 -20.42
C ALA A 150 2.20 -14.57 -19.88
N GLY A 151 1.53 -14.07 -18.85
CA GLY A 151 0.39 -14.75 -18.21
C GLY A 151 -0.97 -14.56 -18.90
N LEU A 152 -1.16 -13.44 -19.61
CA LEU A 152 -2.45 -13.12 -20.25
C LEU A 152 -2.67 -13.85 -21.60
N GLY A 153 -1.61 -14.21 -22.32
CA GLY A 153 -1.73 -14.84 -23.65
C GLY A 153 -2.35 -13.92 -24.72
N GLU A 154 -2.86 -14.50 -25.82
CA GLU A 154 -3.36 -13.72 -26.98
C GLU A 154 -4.75 -13.06 -26.75
N ALA A 155 -5.53 -13.53 -25.78
CA ALA A 155 -6.88 -13.03 -25.51
C ALA A 155 -6.93 -12.30 -24.15
N THR A 156 -6.52 -11.03 -24.16
CA THR A 156 -6.57 -10.18 -22.96
C THR A 156 -7.95 -9.54 -22.82
N SER A 157 -8.71 -9.92 -21.78
CA SER A 157 -9.91 -9.16 -21.37
C SER A 157 -9.50 -8.06 -20.38
N PRO A 158 -10.26 -6.93 -20.31
CA PRO A 158 -10.01 -5.87 -19.34
C PRO A 158 -9.96 -6.39 -17.89
N GLU A 159 -10.86 -7.31 -17.53
CA GLU A 159 -10.96 -7.91 -16.21
C GLU A 159 -9.69 -8.69 -15.87
N ARG A 160 -9.23 -9.54 -16.79
CA ARG A 160 -8.01 -10.33 -16.59
C ARG A 160 -6.77 -9.45 -16.46
N LEU A 161 -6.70 -8.36 -17.22
CA LEU A 161 -5.59 -7.41 -17.11
C LEU A 161 -5.60 -6.71 -15.75
N VAL A 162 -6.77 -6.25 -15.30
CA VAL A 162 -6.91 -5.63 -13.97
C VAL A 162 -6.53 -6.61 -12.87
N ASP A 163 -7.03 -7.85 -12.91
CA ASP A 163 -6.72 -8.88 -11.91
C ASP A 163 -5.21 -9.17 -11.88
N ALA A 164 -4.56 -9.28 -13.04
CA ALA A 164 -3.11 -9.49 -13.13
C ALA A 164 -2.30 -8.29 -12.58
N CYS A 165 -2.74 -7.06 -12.86
CA CYS A 165 -2.10 -5.86 -12.31
C CYS A 165 -2.24 -5.78 -10.78
N LEU A 166 -3.41 -6.12 -10.23
CA LEU A 166 -3.66 -6.16 -8.79
C LEU A 166 -2.79 -7.23 -8.11
N GLU A 167 -2.62 -8.39 -8.75
CA GLU A 167 -1.76 -9.46 -8.27
C GLU A 167 -0.28 -9.01 -8.20
N GLU A 168 0.24 -8.41 -9.27
CA GLU A 168 1.65 -8.00 -9.37
C GLU A 168 2.04 -6.84 -8.46
N VAL A 169 1.11 -5.93 -8.15
CA VAL A 169 1.37 -4.79 -7.25
C VAL A 169 1.44 -5.23 -5.78
N GLY A 170 0.93 -6.42 -5.44
CA GLY A 170 1.02 -7.01 -4.11
C GLY A 170 -0.22 -7.78 -3.67
N SER A 171 -0.90 -8.44 -4.60
CA SER A 171 -2.17 -9.15 -4.36
C SER A 171 -3.21 -8.25 -3.67
N LEU A 172 -3.44 -7.08 -4.26
CA LEU A 172 -4.35 -6.08 -3.72
C LEU A 172 -5.81 -6.51 -3.94
N GLU A 173 -6.58 -6.62 -2.86
CA GLU A 173 -8.03 -6.74 -2.94
C GLU A 173 -8.63 -5.32 -2.95
N VAL A 174 -9.51 -5.05 -3.91
CA VAL A 174 -10.18 -3.76 -4.08
C VAL A 174 -11.69 -3.93 -4.01
N ASP A 175 -12.40 -2.88 -3.60
CA ASP A 175 -13.86 -2.95 -3.59
C ASP A 175 -14.45 -3.02 -5.01
N GLU A 176 -15.71 -3.46 -5.11
CA GLU A 176 -16.38 -3.64 -6.41
C GLU A 176 -16.48 -2.34 -7.23
N SER A 177 -16.54 -1.19 -6.55
CA SER A 177 -16.65 0.12 -7.19
C SER A 177 -15.32 0.58 -7.80
N THR A 178 -14.22 0.37 -7.07
CA THR A 178 -12.83 0.56 -7.51
C THR A 178 -12.54 -0.41 -8.66
N ARG A 179 -12.87 -1.70 -8.49
CA ARG A 179 -12.67 -2.72 -9.52
C ARG A 179 -13.36 -2.37 -10.82
N ARG A 180 -14.65 -2.00 -10.76
CA ARG A 180 -15.41 -1.57 -11.95
C ARG A 180 -14.78 -0.36 -12.63
N THR A 181 -14.25 0.59 -11.86
CA THR A 181 -13.57 1.77 -12.41
C THR A 181 -12.28 1.39 -13.16
N LEU A 182 -11.47 0.51 -12.58
CA LEU A 182 -10.25 -0.01 -13.22
C LEU A 182 -10.56 -0.80 -14.50
N VAL A 183 -11.59 -1.65 -14.48
CA VAL A 183 -12.04 -2.43 -15.64
C VAL A 183 -12.53 -1.52 -16.76
N ASN A 184 -13.35 -0.51 -16.45
CA ASN A 184 -13.81 0.47 -17.42
C ASN A 184 -12.64 1.25 -18.04
N PHE A 185 -11.69 1.68 -17.23
CA PHE A 185 -10.48 2.36 -17.70
C PHE A 185 -9.68 1.46 -18.67
N SER A 186 -9.45 0.19 -18.30
CA SER A 186 -8.76 -0.77 -19.16
C SER A 186 -9.50 -1.00 -20.48
N ALA A 187 -10.83 -1.17 -20.45
CA ALA A 187 -11.65 -1.38 -21.65
C ALA A 187 -11.59 -0.20 -22.62
N HIS A 188 -11.59 1.04 -22.10
CA HIS A 188 -11.42 2.23 -22.93
C HIS A 188 -10.02 2.30 -23.57
N GLY A 189 -8.98 1.89 -22.85
CA GLY A 189 -7.62 1.81 -23.38
C GLY A 189 -7.48 0.80 -24.53
N LEU A 190 -8.05 -0.40 -24.38
CA LEU A 190 -8.06 -1.44 -25.42
C LEU A 190 -8.82 -1.01 -26.68
N SER A 191 -9.95 -0.31 -26.50
CA SER A 191 -10.80 0.15 -27.60
C SER A 191 -10.09 1.18 -28.50
N GLN A 192 -9.24 2.05 -27.93
CA GLN A 192 -8.49 3.05 -28.70
C GLN A 192 -7.25 2.47 -29.41
N LYS A 193 -6.75 1.32 -28.95
CA LYS A 193 -5.45 0.76 -29.35
C LYS A 193 -5.53 -0.40 -30.35
N SER A 194 -6.74 -0.80 -30.76
CA SER A 194 -6.99 -1.88 -31.73
C SER A 194 -6.26 -1.61 -33.06
N GLY A 195 -5.06 -2.19 -33.23
CA GLY A 195 -4.25 -2.08 -34.45
C GLY A 195 -2.81 -1.57 -34.31
N GLN A 196 -2.30 -1.30 -33.09
CA GLN A 196 -0.92 -0.84 -32.87
C GLN A 196 -0.08 -1.88 -32.10
N GLY A 197 1.18 -2.08 -32.49
CA GLY A 197 2.03 -3.21 -32.08
C GLY A 197 2.47 -3.26 -30.61
N SER A 198 3.42 -4.17 -30.30
CA SER A 198 3.78 -4.59 -28.92
C SER A 198 4.14 -3.49 -27.92
N ASN A 199 4.64 -2.34 -28.38
CA ASN A 199 4.96 -1.22 -27.49
C ASN A 199 3.70 -0.57 -26.90
N THR A 200 2.59 -0.63 -27.64
CA THR A 200 1.30 -0.08 -27.23
C THR A 200 0.65 -0.91 -26.12
N ASP A 201 0.85 -2.23 -26.15
CA ASP A 201 0.40 -3.16 -25.10
C ASP A 201 1.18 -2.97 -23.81
N ARG A 202 2.51 -2.82 -23.91
CA ARG A 202 3.37 -2.51 -22.76
C ARG A 202 2.94 -1.22 -22.07
N GLN A 203 2.71 -0.16 -22.85
CA GLN A 203 2.23 1.10 -22.30
C GLN A 203 0.85 0.94 -21.66
N HIS A 204 -0.05 0.16 -22.27
CA HIS A 204 -1.37 -0.06 -21.70
C HIS A 204 -1.34 -0.74 -20.33
N ILE A 205 -0.48 -1.76 -20.16
CA ILE A 205 -0.28 -2.41 -18.86
C ILE A 205 0.25 -1.40 -17.83
N ALA A 206 1.22 -0.57 -18.22
CA ALA A 206 1.74 0.50 -17.35
C ALA A 206 0.64 1.51 -16.95
N ASP A 207 -0.23 1.90 -17.88
CA ASP A 207 -1.35 2.80 -17.61
C ASP A 207 -2.34 2.19 -16.58
N VAL A 208 -2.59 0.87 -16.65
CA VAL A 208 -3.45 0.18 -15.68
C VAL A 208 -2.76 0.04 -14.32
N LEU A 209 -1.47 -0.30 -14.28
CA LEU A 209 -0.67 -0.33 -13.04
C LEU A 209 -0.66 1.04 -12.35
N GLN A 210 -0.53 2.11 -13.14
CA GLN A 210 -0.63 3.49 -12.64
C GLN A 210 -1.98 3.76 -11.97
N MET A 211 -3.08 3.34 -12.60
CA MET A 211 -4.42 3.50 -12.03
C MET A 211 -4.61 2.69 -10.75
N VAL A 212 -4.05 1.47 -10.68
CA VAL A 212 -4.04 0.67 -9.44
C VAL A 212 -3.32 1.42 -8.31
N ALA A 213 -2.16 2.04 -8.60
CA ALA A 213 -1.40 2.82 -7.62
C ALA A 213 -2.14 4.08 -7.11
N ALA A 214 -3.11 4.58 -7.87
CA ALA A 214 -3.94 5.73 -7.51
C ALA A 214 -5.14 5.38 -6.61
N THR A 215 -5.40 4.08 -6.38
CA THR A 215 -6.53 3.63 -5.56
C THR A 215 -6.34 3.91 -4.06
N GLN A 216 -7.45 3.97 -3.32
CA GLN A 216 -7.41 4.14 -1.86
C GLN A 216 -6.77 2.93 -1.17
N GLU A 217 -7.04 1.74 -1.68
CA GLU A 217 -6.54 0.47 -1.18
C GLU A 217 -5.01 0.40 -1.29
N PHE A 218 -4.43 0.94 -2.36
CA PHE A 218 -2.97 1.05 -2.47
C PHE A 218 -2.34 1.95 -1.40
N GLN A 219 -3.09 2.92 -0.85
CA GLN A 219 -2.61 3.81 0.21
C GLN A 219 -2.62 3.16 1.61
N ARG A 220 -3.17 1.94 1.73
CA ARG A 220 -3.47 1.27 3.00
C ARG A 220 -2.80 -0.10 3.11
N SER A 221 -2.52 -0.57 4.31
CA SER A 221 -1.96 -1.90 4.61
C SER A 221 -2.80 -2.69 5.60
#